data_AF-A0A2A4MU83-F1
#
_entry.id   AF-A0A2A4MU83-F1
#
_cell.length_a   1.000
_cell.length_b   1.000
_cell.length_c   1.000
_cell.angle_alpha   90.00
_cell.angle_beta   90.00
_cell.angle_gamma   90.00
#
_symmetry.space_group_name_H-M   'P 1'
#
loop_
_entity.id
_entity.type
_entity.pdbx_description
1 polymer ?
#
loop_
_entity_poly.entity_id
_entity_poly.type
_entity_poly.pdbx_seq_one_letter_code
_entity_poly.pdbx_strand_id
1 'polypeptide(L)' 'ASPNNLVYVEGKPDHKIHNDDLVDELESMVRQRVADKLAAEAKAVAAGIIASD' A
#
# COMPACT_ATOMS: atom_id res chain seq x y z
N ALA A 1 -29.85 -2.48 -1.40
CA ALA A 1 -28.54 -2.17 -0.80
C ALA A 1 -27.48 -2.94 -1.57
N SER A 2 -26.44 -2.26 -2.07
CA SER A 2 -25.29 -2.93 -2.69
C SER A 2 -24.47 -3.62 -1.58
N PRO A 3 -23.94 -4.83 -1.81
CA PRO A 3 -23.16 -5.54 -0.80
C PRO A 3 -21.82 -4.83 -0.54
N ASN A 4 -21.25 -5.05 0.64
CA ASN A 4 -19.90 -4.58 0.96
C ASN A 4 -18.86 -5.62 0.53
N ASN A 5 -17.73 -5.15 0.01
CA ASN A 5 -16.60 -5.97 -0.44
C ASN A 5 -15.58 -6.15 0.70
N LEU A 6 -15.05 -7.36 0.90
CA LEU A 6 -14.02 -7.63 1.90
C LEU A 6 -12.62 -7.45 1.30
N VAL A 7 -11.86 -6.51 1.85
CA VAL A 7 -10.48 -6.21 1.48
C VAL A 7 -9.52 -7.16 2.19
N TYR A 8 -8.45 -7.54 1.48
CA TYR A 8 -7.36 -8.34 2.02
C TYR A 8 -6.04 -7.60 1.90
N VAL A 9 -5.28 -7.56 2.98
CA VAL A 9 -3.94 -6.97 3.04
C VAL A 9 -2.96 -8.06 3.47
N GLU A 10 -1.91 -8.29 2.67
CA GLU A 10 -0.93 -9.37 2.91
C GLU A 10 -1.59 -10.76 3.11
N GLY A 11 -2.63 -11.04 2.32
CA GLY A 11 -3.37 -12.30 2.35
C GLY A 11 -4.30 -12.48 3.56
N LYS A 12 -4.42 -11.48 4.44
CA LYS A 12 -5.30 -11.52 5.62
C LYS A 12 -6.52 -10.62 5.41
N PRO A 13 -7.71 -11.01 5.91
CA PRO A 13 -8.86 -10.13 5.93
C PRO A 13 -8.54 -8.86 6.72
N ASP A 14 -8.89 -7.70 6.17
CA ASP A 14 -8.64 -6.41 6.81
C ASP A 14 -9.96 -5.72 7.19
N HIS A 15 -10.63 -5.08 6.22
CA HIS A 15 -11.91 -4.39 6.44
C HIS A 15 -12.88 -4.57 5.27
N LYS A 16 -14.14 -4.14 5.44
CA LYS A 16 -15.14 -4.13 4.38
C LYS A 16 -15.36 -2.71 3.84
N ILE A 17 -15.56 -2.59 2.53
CA ILE A 17 -15.83 -1.31 1.86
C ILE A 17 -17.12 -1.35 1.07
N HIS A 18 -17.79 -0.19 0.96
CA HIS A 18 -18.95 -0.06 0.10
C HIS A 18 -18.55 -0.11 -1.37
N ASN A 19 -19.48 -0.50 -2.25
CA ASN A 19 -19.20 -0.57 -3.67
C ASN A 19 -18.87 0.80 -4.29
N ASP A 20 -19.49 1.87 -3.77
CA ASP A 20 -19.29 3.23 -4.29
C ASP A 20 -17.86 3.75 -4.02
N ASP A 21 -17.20 3.23 -2.97
CA ASP A 21 -15.86 3.64 -2.55
C ASP A 21 -14.75 2.68 -3.04
N LEU A 22 -15.11 1.60 -3.76
CA LEU A 22 -14.20 0.49 -4.08
C LEU A 22 -12.95 0.94 -4.87
N VAL A 23 -13.16 1.78 -5.88
CA VAL A 23 -12.08 2.20 -6.78
C VAL A 23 -11.14 3.18 -6.08
N ASP A 24 -11.70 4.12 -5.32
CA ASP A 24 -10.94 5.14 -4.62
C ASP A 24 -10.05 4.51 -3.53
N GLU A 25 -10.59 3.56 -2.77
CA GLU A 25 -9.80 2.83 -1.76
C GLU A 25 -8.67 2.03 -2.42
N LEU A 26 -8.96 1.31 -3.50
CA LEU A 26 -7.95 0.53 -4.22
C LEU A 26 -6.81 1.42 -4.76
N GLU A 27 -7.16 2.57 -5.33
CA GLU A 27 -6.16 3.53 -5.81
C GLU A 27 -5.28 4.03 -4.66
N SER A 28 -5.90 4.41 -3.54
CA SER A 28 -5.20 4.88 -2.33
C SER A 28 -4.21 3.84 -1.82
N MET A 29 -4.64 2.59 -1.68
CA MET A 29 -3.79 1.47 -1.25
C MET A 29 -2.59 1.26 -2.19
N VAL A 30 -2.81 1.33 -3.50
CA VAL A 30 -1.73 1.19 -4.49
C VAL A 30 -0.73 2.34 -4.37
N ARG A 31 -1.21 3.59 -4.30
CA ARG A 31 -0.34 4.77 -4.14
C ARG A 31 0.50 4.68 -2.87
N GLN A 32 -0.10 4.30 -1.75
CA GLN A 32 0.62 4.11 -0.48
C GLN A 32 1.71 3.05 -0.62
N ARG A 33 1.39 1.89 -1.21
CA ARG A 33 2.37 0.80 -1.40
C ARG A 33 3.54 1.20 -2.30
N VAL A 34 3.29 2.01 -3.34
CA VAL A 34 4.35 2.57 -4.18
C VAL A 34 5.22 3.55 -3.39
N ALA A 35 4.61 4.45 -2.62
CA ALA A 35 5.34 5.42 -1.80
C ALA A 35 6.24 4.71 -0.77
N ASP A 36 5.71 3.70 -0.08
CA ASP A 36 6.46 2.90 0.89
C ASP A 36 7.65 2.18 0.23
N LYS A 37 7.43 1.62 -0.96
CA LYS A 37 8.48 0.97 -1.74
C LYS A 37 9.60 1.97 -2.12
N LEU A 38 9.24 3.14 -2.64
CA LEU A 38 10.21 4.17 -3.01
C LEU A 38 10.99 4.68 -1.80
N ALA A 39 10.34 4.87 -0.65
CA ALA A 39 10.99 5.26 0.58
C ALA A 39 11.98 4.19 1.07
N ALA A 40 11.61 2.91 0.99
CA ALA A 40 12.49 1.79 1.32
C ALA A 40 13.71 1.71 0.39
N GLU A 41 13.52 1.88 -0.92
CA GLU A 41 14.60 1.92 -1.91
C GLU A 41 15.55 3.10 -1.67
N ALA A 42 15.02 4.30 -1.42
CA ALA A 42 15.82 5.48 -1.11
C ALA A 42 16.67 5.29 0.17
N LYS A 43 16.09 4.68 1.21
CA LYS A 43 16.80 4.35 2.44
C LYS A 43 17.92 3.33 2.19
N ALA A 44 17.68 2.31 1.37
CA ALA A 44 18.68 1.30 1.03
C ALA A 44 19.87 1.92 0.27
N VAL A 45 19.60 2.82 -0.68
CA VAL A 45 20.65 3.56 -1.40
C VAL A 45 21.47 4.43 -0.43
N ALA A 46 20.81 5.20 0.44
CA ALA A 46 21.50 6.04 1.42
C ALA A 46 22.40 5.23 2.36
N ALA A 47 21.93 4.06 2.83
CA ALA A 47 22.72 3.18 3.68
C ALA A 47 23.96 2.60 2.97
N GLY A 48 23.83 2.27 1.68
CA GLY A 48 24.96 1.77 0.87
C GLY A 48 26.05 2.82 0.67
N ILE A 49 25.68 4.09 0.47
CA ILE A 49 26.64 5.19 0.33
C ILE A 49 27.44 5.38 1.64
N ILE A 50 26.77 5.36 2.80
CA ILE A 50 27.41 5.59 4.11
C ILE A 50 28.34 4.43 4.50
N ALA A 51 28.06 3.18 4.10
CA ALA A 51 28.90 2.03 4.42
C ALA A 51 30.16 1.90 3.54
N SER A 52 30.29 2.75 2.52
CA SER A 52 31.38 2.69 1.53
C SER A 52 32.51 3.71 1.80
N ASP A 53 32.43 4.47 2.89
CA ASP A 53 33.38 5.49 3.35
C ASP A 53 33.88 5.11 4.76
#